data_AF-A0A5B8M467-F1
#
_entry.id   AF-A0A5B8M467-F1
#
_cell.length_a   1.000
_cell.length_b   1.000
_cell.length_c   1.000
_cell.angle_alpha   90.00
_cell.angle_beta   90.00
_cell.angle_gamma   90.00
#
_symmetry.space_group_name_H-M   'P 1'
#
loop_
_entity.id
_entity.type
_entity.pdbx_description
1 polymer ?
#
loop_
_entity_poly.entity_id
_entity_poly.type
_entity_poly.pdbx_seq_one_letter_code
_entity_poly.pdbx_strand_id
1 'polypeptide(L)'
;MRLWLKDSERLPDPLPMKTDDRTAIGAGTALWVVGAVVAVAFWSPLSRDGFGWVVWMTLVGIALGVVGLCYAQVRRSRATRGSKG
;
A
#
# COMPACT_ATOMS: atom_id res chain seq x y z
N MET A 1 -3.93 -37.08 0.61
CA MET A 1 -4.48 -35.78 0.17
C MET A 1 -5.31 -36.02 -1.09
N ARG A 2 -6.57 -35.56 -1.13
CA ARG A 2 -7.41 -35.64 -2.35
C ARG A 2 -6.95 -34.53 -3.30
N LEU A 3 -6.32 -34.92 -4.40
CA LEU A 3 -5.77 -34.00 -5.41
C LEU A 3 -6.81 -33.51 -6.43
N TRP A 4 -8.03 -34.05 -6.37
CA TRP A 4 -9.09 -33.69 -7.31
C TRP A 4 -10.42 -33.54 -6.57
N LEU A 5 -11.08 -32.41 -6.79
CA LEU A 5 -12.39 -32.06 -6.26
C LEU A 5 -13.38 -32.06 -7.42
N LYS A 6 -14.44 -32.85 -7.34
CA LYS A 6 -15.47 -32.89 -8.38
C LYS A 6 -16.14 -31.52 -8.47
N ASP A 7 -16.52 -31.07 -9.66
CA ASP A 7 -17.23 -29.79 -9.81
C ASP A 7 -18.56 -29.74 -9.04
N SER A 8 -19.17 -30.90 -8.78
CA SER A 8 -20.35 -31.04 -7.91
C SER A 8 -20.07 -30.79 -6.42
N GLU A 9 -18.80 -30.83 -6.00
CA GLU A 9 -18.35 -30.52 -4.63
C GLU A 9 -17.80 -29.09 -4.51
N ARG A 10 -17.77 -28.30 -5.60
CA ARG A 10 -17.36 -26.89 -5.52
C ARG A 10 -18.35 -26.13 -4.64
N LEU A 11 -17.85 -25.63 -3.52
CA LEU A 11 -18.58 -24.66 -2.72
C LEU A 11 -18.72 -23.37 -3.55
N PRO A 12 -19.86 -22.66 -3.48
CA PRO A 12 -20.01 -21.35 -4.10
C PRO A 12 -18.83 -20.43 -3.78
N ASP A 13 -18.46 -19.58 -4.75
CA ASP A 13 -17.32 -18.68 -4.61
C ASP A 13 -17.45 -17.87 -3.31
N PRO A 14 -16.39 -17.86 -2.47
CA PRO A 14 -16.44 -17.14 -1.21
C PRO A 14 -16.67 -15.65 -1.49
N LEU A 15 -17.44 -15.01 -0.62
CA LEU A 15 -17.64 -13.57 -0.68
C LEU A 15 -16.27 -12.87 -0.64
N PRO A 16 -16.09 -11.76 -1.38
CA PRO A 16 -14.84 -11.02 -1.37
C PRO A 16 -14.41 -10.73 0.07
N MET A 17 -13.21 -11.19 0.43
CA MET A 17 -12.65 -10.94 1.74
C MET A 17 -12.50 -9.43 1.94
N LYS A 18 -13.01 -8.92 3.07
CA LYS A 18 -12.84 -7.51 3.44
C LYS A 18 -11.40 -7.29 3.88
N THR A 19 -10.51 -7.01 2.95
CA THR A 19 -9.14 -6.61 3.24
C THR A 19 -9.11 -5.10 3.49
N ASP A 20 -8.40 -4.68 4.55
CA ASP A 20 -8.17 -3.26 4.82
C ASP A 20 -6.89 -2.76 4.15
N ASP A 21 -6.97 -2.61 2.83
CA ASP A 21 -5.86 -2.13 2.00
C ASP A 21 -5.34 -0.76 2.47
N ARG A 22 -6.21 0.07 3.07
CA ARG A 22 -5.85 1.42 3.51
C ARG A 22 -4.89 1.39 4.69
N THR A 23 -5.11 0.49 5.63
CA THR A 23 -4.25 0.35 6.81
C THR A 23 -2.86 -0.10 6.39
N ALA A 24 -2.75 -1.04 5.45
CA ALA A 24 -1.47 -1.47 4.90
C ALA A 24 -0.74 -0.33 4.16
N ILE A 25 -1.43 0.39 3.27
CA ILE A 25 -0.84 1.53 2.53
C ILE A 25 -0.44 2.65 3.51
N GLY A 26 -1.27 2.95 4.50
CA GLY A 26 -1.01 3.95 5.53
C GLY A 26 0.23 3.62 6.37
N ALA A 27 0.34 2.37 6.83
CA ALA A 27 1.50 1.89 7.58
C ALA A 27 2.79 1.98 6.75
N GLY A 28 2.76 1.54 5.48
CA GLY A 28 3.89 1.66 4.57
C GLY A 28 4.28 3.11 4.30
N THR A 29 3.30 3.99 4.10
CA THR A 29 3.55 5.43 3.89
C THR A 29 4.18 6.07 5.13
N ALA A 30 3.69 5.74 6.33
CA ALA A 30 4.26 6.22 7.58
C ALA A 30 5.70 5.75 7.77
N LEU A 31 5.99 4.49 7.44
CA LEU A 31 7.35 3.96 7.46
C LEU A 31 8.28 4.74 6.52
N TRP A 32 7.81 5.09 5.31
CA TRP A 32 8.59 5.92 4.38
C TRP A 32 8.82 7.34 4.89
N VAL A 33 7.84 7.96 5.57
CA VAL A 33 8.02 9.26 6.23
C VAL A 33 9.10 9.18 7.30
N VAL A 34 9.07 8.15 8.15
CA VAL A 34 10.12 7.91 9.15
C VAL A 34 11.48 7.75 8.47
N GLY A 35 11.55 6.97 7.39
CA GLY A 35 12.76 6.80 6.59
C GLY A 35 13.29 8.13 6.03
N ALA A 36 12.42 9.01 5.54
CA ALA A 36 12.80 10.33 5.05
C ALA A 36 13.36 11.22 6.17
N VAL A 37 12.73 11.22 7.34
CA VAL A 37 13.22 11.96 8.51
C VAL A 37 14.61 11.50 8.91
N VAL A 38 14.83 10.18 8.97
CA VAL A 38 16.15 9.60 9.25
C VAL A 38 17.16 9.98 8.17
N ALA A 39 16.82 9.83 6.89
CA ALA A 39 17.72 10.15 5.78
C ALA A 39 18.14 11.63 5.77
N VAL A 40 17.22 12.56 6.10
CA VAL A 40 17.53 13.99 6.23
C VAL A 40 18.36 14.27 7.48
N ALA A 41 18.05 13.66 8.62
CA ALA A 41 18.82 13.82 9.85
C ALA A 41 20.29 13.38 9.68
N PHE A 42 20.52 12.33 8.87
CA PHE A 42 21.85 11.82 8.55
C PHE A 42 22.34 12.26 7.16
N TRP A 43 21.85 13.38 6.62
CA TRP A 43 22.18 13.82 5.25
C TRP A 43 23.68 13.97 5.01
N SER A 44 24.42 14.56 5.96
CA SER A 44 25.86 14.79 5.80
C SER A 44 26.68 13.50 5.66
N PRO A 45 26.57 12.50 6.55
CA PRO A 45 27.27 11.23 6.35
C PRO A 45 26.76 10.47 5.13
N LEU A 46 25.44 10.39 4.90
CA LEU A 46 24.88 9.71 3.72
C LEU A 46 25.41 10.27 2.40
N SER A 47 25.46 11.60 2.29
CA SER A 47 25.93 12.25 1.06
C SER A 47 27.42 12.04 0.81
N ARG A 48 28.24 12.02 1.89
CA ARG A 48 29.68 11.76 1.79
C ARG A 48 29.97 10.34 1.32
N ASP A 49 29.18 9.38 1.77
CA ASP A 49 29.35 7.96 1.43
C ASP A 49 28.64 7.57 0.12
N GLY A 50 28.08 8.54 -0.61
CA GLY A 50 27.40 8.31 -1.90
C GLY A 50 25.95 7.82 -1.78
N PHE A 51 25.38 7.77 -0.58
CA PHE A 51 24.00 7.38 -0.29
C PHE A 51 23.00 8.55 -0.28
N GLY A 52 23.36 9.72 -0.81
CA GLY A 52 22.43 10.87 -0.91
C GLY A 52 21.13 10.55 -1.68
N TRP A 53 21.15 9.54 -2.55
CA TRP A 53 19.98 9.07 -3.30
C TRP A 53 18.87 8.48 -2.41
N VAL A 54 19.20 8.07 -1.17
CA VAL A 54 18.24 7.48 -0.22
C VAL A 54 17.12 8.49 0.12
N VAL A 55 17.41 9.79 0.14
CA VAL A 55 16.37 10.81 0.32
C VAL A 55 15.36 10.75 -0.83
N TRP A 56 15.81 10.70 -2.09
CA TRP A 56 14.90 10.58 -3.22
C TRP A 56 14.09 9.29 -3.20
N MET A 57 14.71 8.17 -2.83
CA MET A 57 14.01 6.89 -2.65
C MET A 57 12.87 7.02 -1.63
N THR A 58 13.14 7.63 -0.46
CA THR A 58 12.11 7.81 0.57
C THR A 58 11.00 8.75 0.11
N LEU A 59 11.32 9.83 -0.61
CA LEU A 59 10.33 10.73 -1.19
C LEU A 59 9.43 10.04 -2.23
N VAL A 60 10.00 9.20 -3.09
CA VAL A 60 9.23 8.38 -4.04
C VAL A 60 8.31 7.41 -3.30
N GLY A 61 8.79 6.77 -2.24
CA GLY A 61 7.97 5.90 -1.38
C GLY A 61 6.78 6.62 -0.76
N ILE A 62 6.99 7.85 -0.23
CA ILE A 62 5.92 8.70 0.29
C ILE A 62 4.92 9.04 -0.82
N ALA A 63 5.40 9.49 -1.98
CA ALA A 63 4.53 9.86 -3.09
C ALA A 63 3.65 8.70 -3.57
N LEU A 64 4.24 7.49 -3.71
CA LEU A 64 3.49 6.28 -4.05
C LEU A 64 2.46 5.93 -2.97
N GLY A 65 2.81 6.08 -1.69
CA GLY A 65 1.90 5.89 -0.57
C GLY A 65 0.68 6.82 -0.62
N VAL A 66 0.92 8.12 -0.85
CA VAL A 66 -0.14 9.12 -1.00
C VAL A 66 -1.05 8.80 -2.19
N VAL A 67 -0.47 8.47 -3.36
CA VAL A 67 -1.23 8.06 -4.54
C VAL A 67 -2.09 6.82 -4.24
N GLY A 68 -1.55 5.83 -3.55
CA GLY A 68 -2.28 4.63 -3.11
C GLY A 68 -3.47 4.97 -2.20
N LEU A 69 -3.29 5.88 -1.24
CA LEU A 69 -4.36 6.35 -0.36
C LEU A 69 -5.45 7.13 -1.12
N CYS A 70 -5.05 8.03 -2.03
CA CYS A 70 -5.98 8.74 -2.89
C CYS A 70 -6.80 7.78 -3.76
N TYR A 71 -6.15 6.77 -4.35
CA TYR A 71 -6.83 5.73 -5.13
C TYR A 71 -7.82 4.94 -4.28
N ALA A 72 -7.41 4.49 -3.09
CA ALA A 72 -8.28 3.78 -2.15
C ALA A 72 -9.46 4.65 -1.66
N GLN A 73 -9.28 5.97 -1.57
CA GLN A 73 -10.33 6.93 -1.27
C GLN A 73 -11.35 7.02 -2.40
N VAL A 74 -10.88 7.27 -3.63
CA VAL A 74 -11.74 7.38 -4.82
C VAL A 74 -12.52 6.09 -5.08
N ARG A 75 -11.87 4.92 -4.94
CA ARG A 75 -12.52 3.61 -5.12
C ARG A 75 -13.70 3.42 -4.15
N ARG A 76 -13.55 3.81 -2.88
CA ARG A 76 -14.63 3.74 -1.89
C ARG A 76 -15.77 4.69 -2.23
N SER A 77 -15.47 5.93 -2.59
CA SER A 77 -16.50 6.92 -2.96
C SER A 77 -17.35 6.47 -4.15
N ARG A 78 -16.76 5.75 -5.11
CA ARG A 78 -17.49 5.15 -6.24
C ARG A 78 -18.39 3.99 -5.79
N ALA A 79 -17.90 3.10 -4.92
CA ALA A 79 -18.71 2.01 -4.37
C ALA A 79 -19.93 2.53 -3.59
N THR A 80 -19.80 3.61 -2.83
CA THR A 80 -20.93 4.21 -2.10
C THR A 80 -21.95 4.92 -2.98
N ARG A 81 -21.56 5.37 -4.18
CA ARG A 81 -22.45 6.05 -5.14
C ARG A 81 -23.29 5.08 -5.97
N GLY A 82 -22.76 3.88 -6.25
CA GLY A 82 -23.48 2.85 -7.03
C GLY A 82 -24.62 2.14 -6.29
N SER A 83 -24.75 2.33 -4.97
CA SER A 83 -25.82 1.71 -4.16
C SER A 83 -27.08 2.59 -4.02
N LYS A 84 -27.09 3.81 -4.58
CA LYS A 84 -28.19 4.78 -4.44
C LYS A 84 -28.94 5.07 -5.75
N GLY A 85 -28.64 4.36 -6.83
CA GLY A 85 -29.37 4.39 -8.11
C GLY A 85 -29.97 3.04 -8.39
#